data_AF-A0A6L5F4V9-F1
#
_entry.id   AF-A0A6L5F4V9-F1
#
_cell.length_a   1.000
_cell.length_b   1.000
_cell.length_c   1.000
_cell.angle_alpha   90.00
_cell.angle_beta   90.00
_cell.angle_gamma   90.00
#
_symmetry.space_group_name_H-M   'P 1'
#
loop_
_entity.id
_entity.type
_entity.pdbx_description
1 polymer ?
#
loop_
_entity_poly.entity_id
_entity_poly.type
_entity_poly.pdbx_seq_one_letter_code
_entity_poly.pdbx_strand_id
1 'polypeptide(L)'
;MISGVWRRLITAAVRWLDSTTGYVTTGIVFVGMVMLPGLFGPFFADNRYTHFQFEAQLGSNPLRLIGITIDAIPWYLEKGNFRPVSRLAYGWEYWTLTKISYLTGVPVHILHAISKLVVIAALLWICNGIIRQYARASGTETNGYWMVLRWVFLVVLGVFLVLISVSQHPMMLFPGLYVGGLVFALAVTMFVGHITLTGQTGRSILIVGAVFGVTTAMMIELTYVMVPLVIGHLVLLMVVKHGWREIGRSLRGSPGLRVATSVIAGFLVVFVPVRVIIARLCSDGSCYAPSAVAIDSGTVEALVTRFASPILMVGEAVTGYPPTSLGNRMFAVHAAVVGVFALALLSQALLRGSMRASDPPRYWYLPGLLALGAWLVGASLGALSEGLEPGRTTAWRDTAILWPAAALTVAVVLGRVMVVRRLSGLLISLIIAVILSSPVRSNDHRLEMTNEEPVNIAHMRIDTAMARFDESPSGRQYRCSLLEDLEAQYDKPTRQLDVTLVYAQIAADRAHGEYFCPGSPQVARAWKAEFGGG
;
A
#
# COMPACT_ATOMS: atom_id res chain seq x y z
N MET A 1 4.17 12.51 -48.07
CA MET A 1 3.79 13.30 -46.87
C MET A 1 3.27 12.46 -45.71
N ILE A 2 2.47 11.41 -45.94
CA ILE A 2 1.90 10.54 -44.88
C ILE A 2 3.00 9.87 -44.00
N SER A 3 4.14 9.48 -44.57
CA SER A 3 5.25 8.86 -43.82
C SER A 3 5.91 9.77 -42.76
N GLY A 4 5.88 11.09 -42.96
CA GLY A 4 6.50 12.05 -42.04
C GLY A 4 5.68 12.28 -40.76
N VAL A 5 4.35 12.31 -40.87
CA VAL A 5 3.44 12.51 -39.74
C VAL A 5 3.44 11.29 -38.83
N TRP A 6 3.32 10.08 -39.39
CA TRP A 6 3.38 8.84 -38.62
C TRP A 6 4.69 8.67 -37.88
N ARG A 7 5.83 8.99 -38.51
CA ARG A 7 7.13 8.92 -37.85
C ARG A 7 7.24 9.89 -36.67
N ARG A 8 6.69 11.10 -36.79
CA ARG A 8 6.64 12.09 -35.70
C ARG A 8 5.73 11.63 -34.56
N LEU A 9 4.54 11.12 -34.87
CA LEU A 9 3.58 10.62 -33.88
C LEU A 9 4.16 9.42 -33.11
N ILE A 10 4.77 8.45 -33.81
CA ILE A 10 5.43 7.30 -33.19
C ILE A 10 6.58 7.77 -32.29
N THR A 11 7.41 8.71 -32.77
CA THR A 11 8.52 9.24 -31.97
C THR A 11 8.02 9.98 -30.72
N ALA A 12 6.95 10.77 -30.84
CA ALA A 12 6.34 11.48 -29.71
C ALA A 12 5.76 10.51 -28.68
N ALA A 13 5.01 9.49 -29.13
CA ALA A 13 4.48 8.44 -28.27
C ALA A 13 5.59 7.66 -27.55
N VAL A 14 6.68 7.33 -28.26
CA VAL A 14 7.85 6.65 -27.68
C VAL A 14 8.50 7.53 -26.60
N ARG A 15 8.75 8.81 -26.89
CA ARG A 15 9.33 9.75 -25.91
C ARG A 15 8.43 9.93 -24.69
N TRP A 16 7.11 9.97 -24.89
CA TRP A 16 6.15 10.06 -23.80
C TRP A 16 6.20 8.80 -22.92
N LEU A 17 6.19 7.60 -23.51
CA LEU A 17 6.30 6.34 -22.77
C LEU A 17 7.61 6.21 -21.99
N ASP A 18 8.71 6.75 -22.51
CA ASP A 18 10.01 6.75 -21.84
C ASP A 18 10.10 7.81 -20.72
N SER A 19 9.17 8.77 -20.69
CA SER A 19 9.07 9.78 -19.63
C SER A 19 8.53 9.17 -18.33
N THR A 20 8.77 9.86 -17.21
CA THR A 20 8.20 9.44 -15.92
C THR A 20 6.68 9.50 -15.93
N THR A 21 6.09 10.48 -16.61
CA THR A 21 4.64 10.60 -16.77
C THR A 21 4.08 9.41 -17.54
N GLY A 22 4.65 9.07 -18.69
CA GLY A 22 4.18 7.93 -19.49
C GLY A 22 4.31 6.60 -18.72
N TYR A 23 5.43 6.38 -18.05
CA TYR A 23 5.61 5.19 -17.20
C TYR A 23 4.55 5.08 -16.10
N VAL A 24 4.31 6.17 -15.35
CA VAL A 24 3.33 6.19 -14.27
C VAL A 24 1.91 6.04 -14.82
N THR A 25 1.54 6.75 -15.88
CA THR A 25 0.22 6.62 -16.50
C THR A 25 -0.03 5.21 -17.01
N THR A 26 0.92 4.62 -17.75
CA THR A 26 0.81 3.22 -18.20
C THR A 26 0.74 2.27 -17.02
N GLY A 27 1.48 2.54 -15.95
CA GLY A 27 1.46 1.71 -14.75
C GLY A 27 0.14 1.78 -13.99
N ILE A 28 -0.47 2.96 -13.86
CA ILE A 28 -1.82 3.12 -13.29
C ILE A 28 -2.84 2.34 -14.11
N VAL A 29 -2.78 2.44 -15.44
CA VAL A 29 -3.69 1.70 -16.33
C VAL A 29 -3.50 0.19 -16.15
N PHE A 30 -2.26 -0.28 -16.21
CA PHE A 30 -1.96 -1.71 -16.07
C PHE A 30 -2.37 -2.24 -14.70
N VAL A 31 -1.93 -1.59 -13.63
CA VAL A 31 -2.24 -2.00 -12.26
C VAL A 31 -3.73 -1.85 -11.96
N GLY A 32 -4.37 -0.81 -12.48
CA GLY A 32 -5.82 -0.62 -12.37
C GLY A 32 -6.60 -1.72 -13.06
N MET A 33 -6.16 -2.16 -14.25
CA MET A 33 -6.71 -3.34 -14.91
C MET A 33 -6.50 -4.58 -14.04
N VAL A 34 -5.28 -4.83 -13.58
CA VAL A 34 -4.92 -5.97 -12.73
C VAL A 34 -5.76 -6.03 -11.44
N MET A 35 -6.01 -4.88 -10.82
CA MET A 35 -6.74 -4.78 -9.56
C MET A 35 -8.25 -4.58 -9.77
N LEU A 36 -8.77 -4.55 -11.00
CA LEU A 36 -10.16 -4.19 -11.27
C LEU A 36 -11.17 -4.95 -10.38
N PRO A 37 -11.05 -6.28 -10.16
CA PRO A 37 -11.97 -7.01 -9.28
C PRO A 37 -11.92 -6.52 -7.83
N GLY A 38 -10.75 -6.13 -7.34
CA GLY A 38 -10.56 -5.64 -5.98
C GLY A 38 -10.82 -4.15 -5.80
N LEU A 39 -10.60 -3.33 -6.82
CA LEU A 39 -10.79 -1.88 -6.71
C LEU A 39 -12.23 -1.52 -6.34
N PHE A 40 -13.20 -2.24 -6.90
CA PHE A 40 -14.64 -2.03 -6.69
C PHE A 40 -15.25 -2.98 -5.65
N GLY A 41 -14.45 -3.77 -4.94
CA GLY A 41 -14.94 -4.65 -3.88
C GLY A 41 -15.52 -3.86 -2.69
N PRO A 42 -16.35 -4.51 -1.86
CA PRO A 42 -16.97 -3.93 -0.67
C PRO A 42 -15.93 -3.52 0.37
N PHE A 43 -16.38 -2.84 1.42
CA PHE A 43 -15.56 -2.63 2.61
C PHE A 43 -15.33 -3.95 3.37
N PHE A 44 -14.08 -4.19 3.75
CA PHE A 44 -13.67 -5.35 4.54
C PHE A 44 -13.33 -4.95 5.97
N ALA A 45 -13.63 -5.83 6.94
CA ALA A 45 -13.26 -5.68 8.34
C ALA A 45 -13.62 -4.28 8.90
N ASP A 46 -12.66 -3.58 9.50
CA ASP A 46 -12.92 -2.29 10.16
C ASP A 46 -13.33 -1.17 9.21
N ASN A 47 -13.08 -1.30 7.89
CA ASN A 47 -13.48 -0.28 6.91
C ASN A 47 -14.99 -0.08 6.86
N ARG A 48 -15.75 -1.11 7.21
CA ARG A 48 -17.22 -1.15 7.17
C ARG A 48 -17.87 -0.02 7.98
N TYR A 49 -17.22 0.41 9.07
CA TYR A 49 -17.74 1.47 9.94
C TYR A 49 -16.84 2.71 10.02
N THR A 50 -15.58 2.59 9.60
CA THR A 50 -14.57 3.66 9.75
C THR A 50 -15.00 4.99 9.11
N HIS A 51 -15.62 4.94 7.93
CA HIS A 51 -16.01 6.14 7.20
C HIS A 51 -17.12 6.92 7.94
N PHE A 52 -18.11 6.21 8.49
CA PHE A 52 -19.12 6.83 9.37
C PHE A 52 -18.50 7.36 10.66
N GLN A 53 -17.58 6.60 11.27
CA GLN A 53 -16.92 7.01 12.52
C GLN A 53 -16.26 8.38 12.40
N PHE A 54 -15.46 8.61 11.35
CA PHE A 54 -14.73 9.88 11.24
C PHE A 54 -15.64 11.05 10.91
N GLU A 55 -16.70 10.86 10.13
CA GLU A 55 -17.72 11.90 9.98
C GLU A 55 -18.41 12.21 11.32
N ALA A 56 -18.84 11.17 12.03
CA ALA A 56 -19.51 11.29 13.32
C ALA A 56 -18.61 11.86 14.44
N GLN A 57 -17.30 11.79 14.31
CA GLN A 57 -16.37 12.38 15.27
C GLN A 57 -15.96 13.80 14.88
N LEU A 58 -15.70 14.06 13.59
CA LEU A 58 -15.10 15.31 13.12
C LEU A 58 -16.13 16.34 12.65
N GLY A 59 -17.26 15.90 12.10
CA GLY A 59 -18.25 16.77 11.48
C GLY A 59 -17.61 17.68 10.43
N SER A 60 -17.77 19.00 10.58
CA SER A 60 -17.19 20.01 9.69
C SER A 60 -15.74 20.42 10.03
N ASN A 61 -15.20 20.00 11.17
CA ASN A 61 -13.87 20.43 11.64
C ASN A 61 -12.85 19.26 11.63
N PRO A 62 -12.09 19.08 10.54
CA PRO A 62 -11.10 18.00 10.44
C PRO A 62 -9.91 18.17 11.39
N LEU A 63 -9.68 19.36 11.95
CA LEU A 63 -8.60 19.60 12.91
C LEU A 63 -8.89 18.99 14.27
N ARG A 64 -10.16 18.68 14.60
CA ARG A 64 -10.52 17.93 15.83
C ARG A 64 -9.82 16.58 15.89
N LEU A 65 -9.47 16.00 14.75
CA LEU A 65 -8.74 14.74 14.68
C LEU A 65 -7.38 14.81 15.38
N ILE A 66 -6.76 15.99 15.42
CA ILE A 66 -5.49 16.22 16.14
C ILE A 66 -5.71 15.99 17.64
N GLY A 67 -6.73 16.61 18.22
CA GLY A 67 -7.09 16.43 19.63
C GLY A 67 -7.43 14.97 19.93
N ILE A 68 -8.33 14.36 19.16
CA ILE A 68 -8.73 12.95 19.31
C ILE A 68 -7.52 12.01 19.25
N THR A 69 -6.57 12.29 18.35
CA THR A 69 -5.36 11.48 18.21
C THR A 69 -4.43 11.65 19.39
N ILE A 70 -4.26 12.87 19.90
CA ILE A 70 -3.43 13.16 21.10
C ILE A 70 -4.04 12.50 22.33
N ASP A 71 -5.36 12.63 22.53
CA ASP A 71 -6.07 12.06 23.68
C ASP A 71 -6.04 10.52 23.67
N ALA A 72 -5.91 9.91 22.48
CA ALA A 72 -5.76 8.47 22.33
C ALA A 72 -4.32 7.95 22.58
N ILE A 73 -3.31 8.81 22.69
CA ILE A 73 -1.90 8.40 22.86
C ILE A 73 -1.72 7.50 24.09
N PRO A 74 -2.21 7.85 25.30
CA PRO A 74 -2.03 6.99 26.47
C PRO A 74 -2.57 5.58 26.24
N TRP A 75 -3.79 5.48 25.70
CA TRP A 75 -4.42 4.20 25.36
C TRP A 75 -3.60 3.39 24.36
N TYR A 76 -3.01 4.02 23.33
CA TYR A 76 -2.14 3.32 22.38
C TYR A 76 -0.84 2.84 23.03
N LEU A 77 -0.22 3.66 23.87
CA LEU A 77 1.02 3.31 24.57
C LEU A 77 0.80 2.10 25.50
N GLU A 78 -0.32 2.04 26.21
CA GLU A 78 -0.75 0.89 27.02
C GLU A 78 -0.99 -0.37 26.20
N LYS A 79 -1.21 -0.24 24.88
CA LYS A 79 -1.32 -1.37 23.94
C LYS A 79 -0.01 -1.67 23.22
N GLY A 80 1.08 -1.02 23.59
CA GLY A 80 2.39 -1.20 22.98
C GLY A 80 2.53 -0.59 21.58
N ASN A 81 1.68 0.37 21.25
CA ASN A 81 1.64 1.00 19.93
C ASN A 81 1.86 2.52 20.03
N PHE A 82 2.51 3.11 19.02
CA PHE A 82 2.62 4.56 18.89
C PHE A 82 2.70 4.95 17.42
N ARG A 83 1.59 5.47 16.90
CA ARG A 83 1.47 5.85 15.48
C ARG A 83 0.53 7.04 15.22
N PRO A 84 0.67 8.15 15.97
CA PRO A 84 -0.28 9.27 15.88
C PRO A 84 -0.36 9.86 14.47
N VAL A 85 0.76 10.01 13.75
CA VAL A 85 0.75 10.58 12.39
C VAL A 85 -0.02 9.69 11.43
N SER A 86 0.17 8.37 11.51
CA SER A 86 -0.52 7.46 10.60
C SER A 86 -2.01 7.36 10.93
N ARG A 87 -2.41 7.56 12.19
CA ARG A 87 -3.83 7.71 12.58
C ARG A 87 -4.45 8.99 12.05
N LEU A 88 -3.72 10.11 12.07
CA LEU A 88 -4.16 11.35 11.42
C LEU A 88 -4.37 11.14 9.92
N ALA A 89 -3.39 10.58 9.23
CA ALA A 89 -3.46 10.32 7.79
C ALA A 89 -4.65 9.40 7.45
N TYR A 90 -4.83 8.33 8.22
CA TYR A 90 -5.95 7.41 8.09
C TYR A 90 -7.30 8.10 8.33
N GLY A 91 -7.44 8.87 9.41
CA GLY A 91 -8.71 9.56 9.69
C GLY A 91 -9.04 10.65 8.67
N TRP A 92 -8.04 11.41 8.22
CA TRP A 92 -8.24 12.41 7.17
C TRP A 92 -8.57 11.78 5.81
N GLU A 93 -7.98 10.64 5.46
CA GLU A 93 -8.35 9.91 4.24
C GLU A 93 -9.84 9.57 4.26
N TYR A 94 -10.30 8.86 5.28
CA TYR A 94 -11.70 8.39 5.33
C TYR A 94 -12.68 9.55 5.48
N TRP A 95 -12.37 10.56 6.30
CA TRP A 95 -13.19 11.75 6.42
C TRP A 95 -13.31 12.49 5.08
N THR A 96 -12.19 12.69 4.37
CA THR A 96 -12.19 13.41 3.09
C THR A 96 -13.00 12.67 2.03
N LEU A 97 -12.82 11.35 1.92
CA LEU A 97 -13.57 10.53 0.96
C LEU A 97 -15.07 10.51 1.29
N THR A 98 -15.42 10.48 2.58
CA THR A 98 -16.81 10.55 3.05
C THR A 98 -17.45 11.89 2.70
N LYS A 99 -16.76 13.01 2.95
CA LYS A 99 -17.25 14.34 2.57
C LYS A 99 -17.43 14.48 1.06
N ILE A 100 -16.49 14.00 0.26
CA ILE A 100 -16.63 14.02 -1.21
C ILE A 100 -17.82 13.17 -1.63
N SER A 101 -18.05 12.01 -0.99
CA SER A 101 -19.19 11.15 -1.27
C SER A 101 -20.51 11.89 -1.09
N TYR A 102 -20.69 12.56 0.05
CA TYR A 102 -21.93 13.31 0.32
C TYR A 102 -22.13 14.50 -0.61
N LEU A 103 -21.04 15.17 -1.01
CA LEU A 103 -21.11 16.30 -1.94
C LEU A 103 -21.39 15.88 -3.38
N THR A 104 -21.03 14.66 -3.78
CA THR A 104 -21.09 14.21 -5.18
C THR A 104 -22.13 13.12 -5.43
N GLY A 105 -22.70 12.53 -4.37
CA GLY A 105 -23.54 11.34 -4.44
C GLY A 105 -22.79 10.08 -4.87
N VAL A 106 -21.46 10.13 -4.98
CA VAL A 106 -20.61 8.98 -5.36
C VAL A 106 -20.31 8.16 -4.11
N PRO A 107 -20.70 6.88 -4.05
CA PRO A 107 -20.45 6.04 -2.88
C PRO A 107 -18.97 5.99 -2.44
N VAL A 108 -18.72 5.91 -1.13
CA VAL A 108 -17.37 6.02 -0.55
C VAL A 108 -16.45 4.91 -1.05
N HIS A 109 -16.97 3.71 -1.31
CA HIS A 109 -16.18 2.60 -1.85
C HIS A 109 -15.59 2.90 -3.24
N ILE A 110 -16.30 3.65 -4.09
CA ILE A 110 -15.78 4.09 -5.41
C ILE A 110 -14.65 5.10 -5.22
N LEU A 111 -14.81 6.04 -4.28
CA LEU A 111 -13.78 7.04 -3.99
C LEU A 111 -12.53 6.40 -3.38
N HIS A 112 -12.67 5.33 -2.60
CA HIS A 112 -11.54 4.52 -2.16
C HIS A 112 -10.80 3.84 -3.31
N ALA A 113 -11.50 3.40 -4.36
CA ALA A 113 -10.84 2.88 -5.56
C ALA A 113 -9.90 3.93 -6.19
N ILE A 114 -10.34 5.19 -6.22
CA ILE A 114 -9.51 6.31 -6.67
C ILE A 114 -8.32 6.53 -5.74
N SER A 115 -8.55 6.56 -4.41
CA SER A 115 -7.46 6.67 -3.41
C SER A 115 -6.39 5.59 -3.62
N LYS A 116 -6.82 4.34 -3.86
CA LYS A 116 -5.92 3.22 -4.16
C LYS A 116 -5.06 3.51 -5.39
N LEU A 117 -5.65 3.96 -6.49
CA LEU A 117 -4.92 4.29 -7.72
C LEU A 117 -3.92 5.44 -7.50
N VAL A 118 -4.26 6.44 -6.70
CA VAL A 118 -3.37 7.56 -6.35
C VAL A 118 -2.14 7.07 -5.57
N VAL A 119 -2.35 6.21 -4.57
CA VAL A 119 -1.23 5.65 -3.78
C VAL A 119 -0.33 4.76 -4.65
N ILE A 120 -0.89 3.99 -5.58
CA ILE A 120 -0.13 3.19 -6.56
C ILE A 120 0.66 4.10 -7.51
N ALA A 121 0.06 5.19 -7.98
CA ALA A 121 0.75 6.18 -8.81
C ALA A 121 1.97 6.75 -8.08
N ALA A 122 1.81 7.12 -6.80
CA ALA A 122 2.89 7.60 -5.95
C ALA A 122 3.99 6.53 -5.77
N LEU A 123 3.62 5.29 -5.49
CA LEU A 123 4.56 4.16 -5.38
C LEU A 123 5.38 3.98 -6.67
N LEU A 124 4.70 3.90 -7.82
CA LEU A 124 5.34 3.78 -9.13
C LEU A 124 6.29 4.94 -9.42
N TRP A 125 5.86 6.16 -9.10
CA TRP A 125 6.66 7.36 -9.31
C TRP A 125 7.95 7.33 -8.48
N ILE A 126 7.85 6.99 -7.20
CA ILE A 126 9.01 6.93 -6.29
C ILE A 126 9.95 5.78 -6.65
N CYS A 127 9.43 4.57 -6.89
CA CYS A 127 10.26 3.42 -7.28
C CYS A 127 11.01 3.70 -8.59
N ASN A 128 10.34 4.29 -9.57
CA ASN A 128 10.99 4.74 -10.80
C ASN A 128 12.03 5.83 -10.52
N GLY A 129 11.76 6.76 -9.60
CA GLY A 129 12.72 7.77 -9.14
C GLY A 129 13.99 7.14 -8.57
N ILE A 130 13.86 6.14 -7.69
CA ILE A 130 14.99 5.40 -7.11
C ILE A 130 15.78 4.67 -8.20
N ILE A 131 15.12 3.95 -9.11
CA ILE A 131 15.81 3.29 -10.24
C ILE A 131 16.58 4.31 -11.07
N ARG A 132 15.98 5.46 -11.36
CA ARG A 132 16.64 6.55 -12.09
C ARG A 132 17.84 7.10 -11.34
N GLN A 133 17.81 7.19 -10.00
CA GLN A 133 18.96 7.63 -9.21
C GLN A 133 20.18 6.73 -9.41
N TYR A 134 20.00 5.41 -9.47
CA TYR A 134 21.08 4.48 -9.80
C TYR A 134 21.57 4.63 -11.24
N ALA A 135 20.65 4.87 -12.19
CA ALA A 135 21.02 5.18 -13.57
C ALA A 135 21.83 6.49 -13.69
N ARG A 136 21.48 7.51 -12.91
CA ARG A 136 22.22 8.78 -12.81
C ARG A 136 23.60 8.57 -12.18
N ALA A 137 23.65 7.88 -11.05
CA ALA A 137 24.88 7.63 -10.31
C ALA A 137 25.92 6.89 -11.14
N SER A 138 25.47 5.97 -12.01
CA SER A 138 26.34 5.22 -12.91
C SER A 138 26.75 6.00 -14.16
N GLY A 139 26.17 7.18 -14.41
CA GLY A 139 26.39 7.93 -15.65
C GLY A 139 25.77 7.26 -16.89
N THR A 140 24.83 6.34 -16.72
CA THR A 140 24.28 5.50 -17.81
C THR A 140 22.77 5.65 -17.99
N GLU A 141 22.22 6.84 -17.75
CA GLU A 141 20.76 7.09 -17.83
C GLU A 141 20.11 6.66 -19.16
N THR A 142 20.87 6.75 -20.26
CA THR A 142 20.41 6.40 -21.61
C THR A 142 20.53 4.90 -21.93
N ASN A 143 21.13 4.10 -21.05
CA ASN A 143 21.33 2.66 -21.26
C ASN A 143 19.98 1.92 -21.31
N GLY A 144 19.81 1.06 -22.32
CA GLY A 144 18.59 0.28 -22.55
C GLY A 144 18.22 -0.64 -21.38
N TYR A 145 19.18 -1.11 -20.59
CA TYR A 145 18.93 -1.94 -19.41
C TYR A 145 17.99 -1.26 -18.41
N TRP A 146 18.22 0.02 -18.09
CA TRP A 146 17.38 0.75 -17.13
C TRP A 146 15.94 0.91 -17.62
N MET A 147 15.74 0.97 -18.95
CA MET A 147 14.40 0.97 -19.53
C MET A 147 13.74 -0.39 -19.36
N VAL A 148 14.44 -1.48 -19.73
CA VAL A 148 13.95 -2.84 -19.54
C VAL A 148 13.58 -3.10 -18.08
N LEU A 149 14.46 -2.74 -17.14
CA LEU A 149 14.24 -2.92 -15.71
C LEU A 149 12.95 -2.24 -15.23
N ARG A 150 12.68 -1.01 -15.67
CA ARG A 150 11.46 -0.26 -15.27
C ARG A 150 10.18 -0.95 -15.73
N TRP A 151 10.15 -1.41 -16.97
CA TRP A 151 8.98 -2.11 -17.53
C TRP A 151 8.80 -3.51 -16.96
N VAL A 152 9.89 -4.27 -16.79
CA VAL A 152 9.85 -5.57 -16.10
C VAL A 152 9.38 -5.38 -14.67
N PHE A 153 9.88 -4.37 -13.96
CA PHE A 153 9.42 -4.03 -12.62
C PHE A 153 7.92 -3.75 -12.61
N LEU A 154 7.40 -2.93 -13.53
CA LEU A 154 5.96 -2.67 -13.61
C LEU A 154 5.13 -3.95 -13.80
N VAL A 155 5.58 -4.84 -14.68
CA VAL A 155 4.88 -6.10 -14.95
C VAL A 155 4.92 -7.02 -13.71
N VAL A 156 6.10 -7.21 -13.12
CA VAL A 156 6.26 -8.02 -11.91
C VAL A 156 5.49 -7.42 -10.73
N LEU A 157 5.44 -6.09 -10.61
CA LEU A 157 4.65 -5.39 -9.62
C LEU A 157 3.16 -5.76 -9.78
N GLY A 158 2.60 -5.62 -10.99
CA GLY A 158 1.23 -6.07 -11.26
C GLY A 158 1.01 -7.54 -10.92
N VAL A 159 1.96 -8.42 -11.25
CA VAL A 159 1.87 -9.85 -10.89
C VAL A 159 1.70 -10.04 -9.38
N PHE A 160 2.56 -9.41 -8.58
CA PHE A 160 2.55 -9.55 -7.13
C PHE A 160 1.28 -9.01 -6.47
N LEU A 161 0.67 -7.96 -7.03
CA LEU A 161 -0.63 -7.47 -6.55
C LEU A 161 -1.73 -8.53 -6.65
N VAL A 162 -1.65 -9.42 -7.64
CA VAL A 162 -2.62 -10.52 -7.77
C VAL A 162 -2.25 -11.75 -7.00
N LEU A 163 -0.97 -11.93 -6.64
CA LEU A 163 -0.58 -13.08 -5.82
C LEU A 163 -1.10 -12.96 -4.38
N ILE A 164 -1.31 -11.74 -3.87
CA ILE A 164 -1.70 -11.47 -2.48
C ILE A 164 -3.22 -11.51 -2.33
N SER A 165 -3.72 -12.24 -1.32
CA SER A 165 -5.16 -12.35 -1.01
C SER A 165 -5.82 -10.98 -0.91
N VAL A 166 -6.81 -10.73 -1.77
CA VAL A 166 -7.45 -9.41 -1.90
C VAL A 166 -8.10 -8.98 -0.59
N SER A 167 -8.69 -9.92 0.15
CA SER A 167 -9.34 -9.66 1.45
C SER A 167 -8.35 -9.29 2.58
N GLN A 168 -7.07 -9.64 2.43
CA GLN A 168 -6.01 -9.38 3.42
C GLN A 168 -4.97 -8.36 2.94
N HIS A 169 -5.04 -7.93 1.67
CA HIS A 169 -4.05 -7.04 1.09
C HIS A 169 -4.09 -5.67 1.77
N PRO A 170 -2.94 -5.12 2.24
CA PRO A 170 -2.88 -3.78 2.81
C PRO A 170 -3.43 -2.66 1.92
N MET A 171 -3.35 -2.85 0.60
CA MET A 171 -3.90 -1.95 -0.43
C MET A 171 -5.43 -1.91 -0.43
N MET A 172 -6.07 -3.00 0.02
CA MET A 172 -7.52 -3.15 0.04
C MET A 172 -8.11 -2.71 1.37
N LEU A 173 -7.38 -2.96 2.45
CA LEU A 173 -7.81 -2.60 3.79
C LEU A 173 -7.49 -1.15 4.13
N PHE A 174 -6.22 -0.72 4.09
CA PHE A 174 -5.87 0.65 4.47
C PHE A 174 -4.78 1.20 3.55
N PRO A 175 -5.14 1.57 2.31
CA PRO A 175 -4.18 1.97 1.30
C PRO A 175 -3.34 3.17 1.75
N GLY A 176 -3.94 4.24 2.29
CA GLY A 176 -3.20 5.39 2.79
C GLY A 176 -2.35 5.08 4.02
N LEU A 177 -2.88 4.30 4.97
CA LEU A 177 -2.16 3.94 6.19
C LEU A 177 -0.92 3.08 5.90
N TYR A 178 -1.12 1.96 5.22
CA TYR A 178 -0.08 0.97 4.98
C TYR A 178 0.75 1.39 3.78
N VAL A 179 0.17 1.35 2.58
CA VAL A 179 0.93 1.59 1.35
C VAL A 179 1.40 3.05 1.26
N GLY A 180 0.59 4.02 1.72
CA GLY A 180 1.02 5.41 1.86
C GLY A 180 2.18 5.58 2.85
N GLY A 181 2.22 4.82 3.94
CA GLY A 181 3.37 4.75 4.83
C GLY A 181 4.65 4.24 4.16
N LEU A 182 4.54 3.19 3.33
CA LEU A 182 5.67 2.71 2.53
C LEU A 182 6.12 3.75 1.48
N VAL A 183 5.16 4.36 0.77
CA VAL A 183 5.42 5.46 -0.18
C VAL A 183 6.19 6.57 0.51
N PHE A 184 5.79 6.96 1.72
CA PHE A 184 6.52 7.95 2.51
C PHE A 184 7.94 7.50 2.85
N ALA A 185 8.14 6.29 3.37
CA ALA A 185 9.48 5.75 3.66
C ALA A 185 10.39 5.72 2.43
N LEU A 186 9.86 5.34 1.27
CA LEU A 186 10.57 5.37 -0.01
C LEU A 186 10.82 6.80 -0.50
N ALA A 187 9.90 7.74 -0.26
CA ALA A 187 10.08 9.16 -0.58
C ALA A 187 11.26 9.75 0.19
N VAL A 188 11.37 9.45 1.49
CA VAL A 188 12.50 9.85 2.34
C VAL A 188 13.81 9.25 1.82
N THR A 189 13.79 7.97 1.44
CA THR A 189 14.95 7.29 0.83
C THR A 189 15.37 7.97 -0.48
N MET A 190 14.41 8.25 -1.36
CA MET A 190 14.64 8.96 -2.61
C MET A 190 15.14 10.40 -2.37
N PHE A 191 14.64 11.09 -1.34
CA PHE A 191 15.11 12.42 -0.96
C PHE A 191 16.60 12.41 -0.60
N VAL A 192 17.04 11.46 0.24
CA VAL A 192 18.47 11.29 0.57
C VAL A 192 19.30 10.99 -0.69
N GLY A 193 18.80 10.10 -1.56
CA GLY A 193 19.44 9.82 -2.86
C GLY A 193 19.57 11.07 -3.74
N HIS A 194 18.55 11.93 -3.77
CA HIS A 194 18.56 13.17 -4.55
C HIS A 194 19.61 14.15 -4.04
N ILE A 195 19.68 14.35 -2.73
CA ILE A 195 20.71 15.18 -2.10
C ILE A 195 22.12 14.62 -2.35
N THR A 196 22.28 13.30 -2.29
CA THR A 196 23.56 12.63 -2.57
C THR A 196 24.06 12.90 -4.00
N LEU A 197 23.15 12.93 -4.97
CA LEU A 197 23.49 13.16 -6.37
C LEU A 197 23.73 14.64 -6.70
N THR A 198 22.92 15.54 -6.16
CA THR A 198 23.00 16.98 -6.44
C THR A 198 24.05 17.70 -5.61
N GLY A 199 24.45 17.14 -4.47
CA GLY A 199 25.38 17.76 -3.53
C GLY A 199 24.79 18.93 -2.73
N GLN A 200 23.48 19.16 -2.82
CA GLN A 200 22.83 20.26 -2.10
C GLN A 200 22.82 20.01 -0.59
N THR A 201 23.23 20.99 0.21
CA THR A 201 23.14 20.91 1.67
C THR A 201 22.90 22.28 2.26
N GLY A 202 22.19 22.32 3.39
CA GLY A 202 21.85 23.55 4.08
C GLY A 202 21.03 23.26 5.33
N ARG A 203 20.94 24.22 6.24
CA ARG A 203 20.21 24.06 7.52
C ARG A 203 18.75 23.67 7.31
N SER A 204 18.07 24.25 6.32
CA SER A 204 16.69 23.91 5.97
C SER A 204 16.54 22.45 5.53
N ILE A 205 17.45 21.95 4.68
CA ILE A 205 17.45 20.55 4.22
C ILE A 205 17.67 19.59 5.40
N LEU A 206 18.56 19.94 6.33
CA LEU A 206 18.77 19.14 7.54
C LEU A 206 17.53 19.13 8.44
N ILE A 207 16.86 20.27 8.63
CA ILE A 207 15.59 20.36 9.37
C ILE A 207 14.53 19.48 8.72
N VAL A 208 14.37 19.56 7.39
CA VAL A 208 13.44 18.70 6.64
C VAL A 208 13.78 17.22 6.84
N GLY A 209 15.07 16.85 6.80
CA GLY A 209 15.52 15.51 7.13
C GLY A 209 15.09 15.07 8.53
N ALA A 210 15.33 15.88 9.55
CA ALA A 210 14.92 15.59 10.93
C ALA A 210 13.40 15.44 11.06
N VAL A 211 12.62 16.31 10.41
CA VAL A 211 11.15 16.23 10.38
C VAL A 211 10.68 14.93 9.73
N PHE A 212 11.32 14.49 8.64
CA PHE A 212 11.02 13.19 8.05
C PHE A 212 11.30 12.05 9.04
N GLY A 213 12.42 12.10 9.75
CA GLY A 213 12.74 11.15 10.82
C GLY A 213 11.67 11.08 11.90
N VAL A 214 11.32 12.22 12.48
CA VAL A 214 10.27 12.37 13.50
C VAL A 214 8.94 11.81 13.00
N THR A 215 8.55 12.22 11.79
CA THR A 215 7.30 11.76 11.14
C THR A 215 7.29 10.25 11.00
N THR A 216 8.38 9.64 10.50
CA THR A 216 8.49 8.18 10.36
C THR A 216 8.38 7.47 11.70
N ALA A 217 9.00 7.98 12.77
CA ALA A 217 8.89 7.37 14.10
C ALA A 217 7.46 7.44 14.67
N MET A 218 6.66 8.41 14.24
CA MET A 218 5.25 8.60 14.60
C MET A 218 4.26 7.91 13.65
N MET A 219 4.75 7.20 12.63
CA MET A 219 3.94 6.38 11.72
C MET A 219 3.89 4.92 12.17
N ILE A 220 3.21 4.07 11.38
CA ILE A 220 3.18 2.63 11.60
C ILE A 220 4.58 2.02 11.63
N GLU A 221 4.75 0.93 12.37
CA GLU A 221 6.02 0.24 12.61
C GLU A 221 6.71 -0.19 11.31
N LEU A 222 5.94 -0.48 10.26
CA LEU A 222 6.46 -0.83 8.94
C LEU A 222 7.29 0.28 8.30
N THR A 223 7.01 1.54 8.62
CA THR A 223 7.80 2.66 8.11
C THR A 223 9.20 2.70 8.68
N TYR A 224 9.51 1.95 9.75
CA TYR A 224 10.84 1.92 10.37
C TYR A 224 11.89 1.28 9.45
N VAL A 225 11.45 0.49 8.44
CA VAL A 225 12.32 0.01 7.35
C VAL A 225 12.99 1.17 6.59
N MET A 226 12.47 2.39 6.71
CA MET A 226 13.09 3.61 6.21
C MET A 226 14.55 3.76 6.69
N VAL A 227 14.85 3.45 7.96
CA VAL A 227 16.21 3.63 8.51
C VAL A 227 17.24 2.77 7.76
N PRO A 228 17.09 1.43 7.66
CA PRO A 228 18.01 0.62 6.88
C PRO A 228 17.94 0.94 5.38
N LEU A 229 16.79 1.35 4.84
CA LEU A 229 16.67 1.79 3.44
C LEU A 229 17.50 3.04 3.15
N VAL A 230 17.43 4.07 3.99
CA VAL A 230 18.20 5.32 3.83
C VAL A 230 19.70 5.04 3.88
N ILE A 231 20.15 4.24 4.86
CA ILE A 231 21.56 3.86 5.02
C ILE A 231 22.01 3.05 3.81
N GLY A 232 21.29 1.98 3.48
CA GLY A 232 21.61 1.09 2.37
C GLY A 232 21.59 1.83 1.04
N HIS A 233 20.59 2.66 0.78
CA HIS A 233 20.48 3.43 -0.44
C HIS A 233 21.65 4.41 -0.59
N LEU A 234 21.99 5.18 0.45
CA LEU A 234 23.14 6.08 0.44
C LEU A 234 24.44 5.33 0.12
N VAL A 235 24.72 4.24 0.84
CA VAL A 235 25.93 3.43 0.67
C VAL A 235 25.99 2.90 -0.77
N LEU A 236 24.93 2.24 -1.23
CA LEU A 236 24.88 1.63 -2.55
C LEU A 236 24.97 2.67 -3.67
N LEU A 237 24.36 3.84 -3.51
CA LEU A 237 24.44 4.93 -4.49
C LEU A 237 25.87 5.49 -4.58
N MET A 238 26.56 5.61 -3.44
CA MET A 238 27.97 6.00 -3.40
C MET A 238 28.89 4.93 -3.99
N VAL A 239 28.59 3.64 -3.81
CA VAL A 239 29.27 2.54 -4.51
C VAL A 239 29.11 2.67 -6.02
N VAL A 240 27.91 2.98 -6.51
CA VAL A 240 27.70 3.18 -7.95
C VAL A 240 28.50 4.37 -8.46
N LYS A 241 28.49 5.50 -7.73
CA LYS A 241 29.12 6.75 -8.17
C LYS A 241 30.65 6.74 -8.10
N HIS A 242 31.23 6.15 -7.05
CA HIS A 242 32.67 6.22 -6.75
C HIS A 242 33.37 4.86 -6.70
N GLY A 243 32.62 3.76 -6.67
CA GLY A 243 33.16 2.42 -6.48
C GLY A 243 33.47 2.08 -5.03
N TRP A 244 33.65 0.77 -4.76
CA TRP A 244 33.88 0.23 -3.41
C TRP A 244 35.14 0.76 -2.72
N ARG A 245 36.22 1.01 -3.48
CA ARG A 245 37.52 1.41 -2.90
C ARG A 245 37.52 2.83 -2.34
N GLU A 246 36.67 3.71 -2.86
CA GLU A 246 36.67 5.13 -2.51
C GLU A 246 35.53 5.52 -1.58
N ILE A 247 34.60 4.59 -1.31
CA ILE A 247 33.36 4.87 -0.59
C ILE A 247 33.60 5.51 0.78
N GLY A 248 34.59 5.04 1.55
CA GLY A 248 34.86 5.54 2.89
C GLY A 248 35.31 7.01 2.91
N ARG A 249 36.14 7.41 1.94
CA ARG A 249 36.56 8.81 1.78
C ARG A 249 35.41 9.66 1.27
N SER A 250 34.68 9.17 0.28
CA SER A 250 33.58 9.92 -0.35
C SER A 250 32.37 10.08 0.59
N LEU A 251 32.11 9.13 1.50
CA LEU A 251 30.99 9.21 2.45
C LEU A 251 31.21 10.25 3.55
N ARG A 252 32.41 10.31 4.15
CA ARG A 252 32.69 11.11 5.37
C ARG A 252 32.44 12.61 5.21
N GLY A 253 32.44 13.13 3.97
CA GLY A 253 32.11 14.53 3.67
C GLY A 253 30.81 14.73 2.89
N SER A 254 30.08 13.66 2.57
CA SER A 254 28.95 13.76 1.63
C SER A 254 27.74 14.50 2.24
N PRO A 255 27.10 15.40 1.46
CA PRO A 255 25.78 15.96 1.80
C PRO A 255 24.74 14.90 2.13
N GLY A 256 24.77 13.78 1.40
CA GLY A 256 23.89 12.63 1.61
C GLY A 256 24.02 12.04 3.01
N LEU A 257 25.25 11.85 3.52
CA LEU A 257 25.48 11.36 4.87
C LEU A 257 24.91 12.32 5.92
N ARG A 258 25.14 13.64 5.78
CA ARG A 258 24.60 14.63 6.74
C ARG A 258 23.07 14.61 6.80
N VAL A 259 22.41 14.52 5.64
CA VAL A 259 20.95 14.43 5.58
C VAL A 259 20.45 13.10 6.14
N ALA A 260 21.09 11.98 5.79
CA ALA A 260 20.77 10.67 6.34
C ALA A 260 20.92 10.66 7.88
N THR A 261 22.00 11.22 8.41
CA THR A 261 22.20 11.38 9.86
C THR A 261 21.10 12.24 10.46
N SER A 262 20.68 13.33 9.81
CA SER A 262 19.58 14.17 10.29
C SER A 262 18.25 13.41 10.36
N VAL A 263 17.92 12.63 9.32
CA VAL A 263 16.74 11.76 9.28
C VAL A 263 16.79 10.73 10.41
N ILE A 264 17.91 10.03 10.57
CA ILE A 264 18.08 9.02 11.62
C ILE A 264 18.01 9.67 13.01
N ALA A 265 18.62 10.83 13.21
CA ALA A 265 18.57 11.55 14.47
C ALA A 265 17.13 11.95 14.84
N GLY A 266 16.38 12.52 13.89
CA GLY A 266 14.97 12.84 14.10
C GLY A 266 14.12 11.62 14.43
N PHE A 267 14.38 10.49 13.77
CA PHE A 267 13.72 9.22 14.06
C PHE A 267 14.02 8.75 15.49
N LEU A 268 15.31 8.71 15.88
CA LEU A 268 15.75 8.20 17.18
C LEU A 268 15.24 9.05 18.36
N VAL A 269 15.16 10.38 18.19
CA VAL A 269 14.66 11.30 19.23
C VAL A 269 13.23 10.98 19.65
N VAL A 270 12.41 10.42 18.75
CA VAL A 270 11.04 9.99 19.09
C VAL A 270 10.99 8.50 19.39
N PHE A 271 11.60 7.68 18.54
CA PHE A 271 11.51 6.22 18.62
C PHE A 271 12.06 5.69 19.95
N VAL A 272 13.23 6.17 20.40
CA VAL A 272 13.87 5.64 21.61
C VAL A 272 13.05 5.94 22.87
N PRO A 273 12.65 7.20 23.17
CA PRO A 273 11.84 7.48 24.35
C PRO A 273 10.49 6.75 24.35
N VAL A 274 9.80 6.73 23.20
CA VAL A 274 8.50 6.04 23.06
C VAL A 274 8.65 4.54 23.34
N ARG A 275 9.68 3.89 22.80
CA ARG A 275 9.91 2.46 23.04
C ARG A 275 10.30 2.17 24.49
N VAL A 276 11.02 3.06 25.16
CA VAL A 276 11.29 2.94 26.60
C VAL A 276 9.99 3.06 27.41
N ILE A 277 9.10 3.99 27.07
CA ILE A 277 7.79 4.14 27.73
C ILE A 277 6.94 2.89 27.52
N ILE A 278 6.82 2.42 26.27
CA ILE A 278 6.09 1.19 25.93
C ILE A 278 6.66 0.00 26.70
N ALA A 279 7.98 -0.20 26.71
CA ALA A 279 8.60 -1.31 27.42
C ALA A 279 8.29 -1.31 28.92
N ARG A 280 8.18 -0.12 29.55
CA ARG A 280 7.78 0.01 30.96
C ARG A 280 6.30 -0.28 31.18
N LEU A 281 5.42 0.19 30.31
CA LEU A 281 3.98 -0.08 30.43
C LEU A 281 3.66 -1.56 30.17
N CYS A 282 4.43 -2.20 29.29
CA CYS A 282 4.25 -3.59 28.90
C CYS A 282 5.00 -4.61 29.77
N SER A 283 5.82 -4.18 30.74
CA SER A 283 6.64 -5.11 31.54
C SER A 283 5.82 -6.13 32.33
N ASP A 284 4.57 -5.81 32.63
CA ASP A 284 3.67 -6.61 33.46
C ASP A 284 2.77 -7.55 32.63
N GLY A 285 3.02 -7.68 31.32
CA GLY A 285 2.26 -8.57 30.43
C GLY A 285 0.87 -8.04 30.01
N SER A 286 0.59 -6.75 30.24
CA SER A 286 -0.70 -6.11 29.95
C SER A 286 -0.90 -5.69 28.49
N CYS A 287 0.17 -5.70 27.70
CA CYS A 287 0.15 -5.22 26.33
C CYS A 287 -0.49 -6.19 25.34
N TYR A 288 -0.92 -5.64 24.21
CA TYR A 288 -1.51 -6.40 23.13
C TYR A 288 -0.49 -7.44 22.62
N ALA A 289 -0.85 -8.73 22.63
CA ALA A 289 0.09 -9.81 22.30
C ALA A 289 0.81 -9.62 20.95
N PRO A 290 0.16 -9.18 19.85
CA PRO A 290 0.83 -8.81 18.59
C PRO A 290 1.79 -7.62 18.63
N SER A 291 1.97 -6.98 19.78
CA SER A 291 2.96 -5.92 19.99
C SER A 291 4.11 -6.36 20.92
N ALA A 292 4.05 -7.57 21.46
CA ALA A 292 5.14 -8.16 22.22
C ALA A 292 6.16 -8.82 21.27
N VAL A 293 7.41 -8.91 21.73
CA VAL A 293 8.53 -9.43 20.96
C VAL A 293 9.00 -10.74 21.56
N ALA A 294 8.90 -11.82 20.80
CA ALA A 294 9.35 -13.15 21.20
C ALA A 294 10.43 -13.66 20.23
N ILE A 295 11.51 -14.19 20.80
CA ILE A 295 12.52 -14.95 20.06
C ILE A 295 12.44 -16.39 20.56
N ASP A 296 11.82 -17.25 19.78
CA ASP A 296 11.61 -18.66 20.07
C ASP A 296 11.90 -19.54 18.85
N SER A 297 11.64 -20.84 18.95
CA SER A 297 11.82 -21.78 17.84
C SER A 297 10.91 -21.47 16.64
N GLY A 298 9.78 -20.79 16.85
CA GLY A 298 8.84 -20.37 15.81
C GLY A 298 9.31 -19.15 15.02
N THR A 299 10.25 -18.34 15.55
CA THR A 299 10.75 -17.13 14.87
C THR A 299 11.39 -17.45 13.51
N VAL A 300 12.13 -18.56 13.38
CA VAL A 300 12.77 -18.95 12.10
C VAL A 300 11.73 -19.39 11.08
N GLU A 301 10.76 -20.20 11.49
CA GLU A 301 9.63 -20.62 10.65
C GLU A 301 8.80 -19.41 10.20
N ALA A 302 8.53 -18.48 11.14
CA ALA A 302 7.86 -17.22 10.87
C ALA A 302 8.66 -16.40 9.86
N LEU A 303 9.98 -16.25 10.02
CA LEU A 303 10.83 -15.52 9.06
C LEU A 303 10.74 -16.10 7.65
N VAL A 304 10.87 -17.42 7.49
CA VAL A 304 10.79 -18.06 6.18
C VAL A 304 9.41 -17.84 5.56
N THR A 305 8.35 -18.04 6.34
CA THR A 305 6.97 -17.87 5.88
C THR A 305 6.68 -16.42 5.52
N ARG A 306 7.12 -15.47 6.34
CA ARG A 306 6.97 -14.01 6.17
C ARG A 306 7.77 -13.51 4.97
N PHE A 307 9.02 -13.97 4.81
CA PHE A 307 9.83 -13.68 3.64
C PHE A 307 9.16 -14.21 2.39
N ALA A 308 8.71 -15.47 2.39
CA ALA A 308 8.09 -16.05 1.21
C ALA A 308 6.67 -15.55 0.95
N SER A 309 6.01 -14.91 1.92
CA SER A 309 4.59 -14.52 1.84
C SER A 309 4.23 -13.66 0.62
N PRO A 310 5.03 -12.70 0.12
CA PRO A 310 4.67 -11.96 -1.09
C PRO A 310 4.66 -12.83 -2.37
N ILE A 311 5.25 -14.03 -2.31
CA ILE A 311 5.37 -14.98 -3.43
C ILE A 311 4.45 -16.19 -3.23
N LEU A 312 4.33 -16.70 -2.01
CA LEU A 312 3.73 -18.00 -1.66
C LEU A 312 2.31 -17.93 -1.07
N MET A 313 1.54 -16.85 -1.26
CA MET A 313 0.09 -16.85 -0.93
C MET A 313 -0.77 -17.81 -1.80
N VAL A 314 -0.13 -18.83 -2.36
CA VAL A 314 -0.75 -20.09 -2.80
C VAL A 314 -1.48 -20.80 -1.64
N GLY A 315 -1.20 -20.47 -0.36
CA GLY A 315 -1.75 -21.14 0.82
C GLY A 315 -3.27 -21.08 1.02
N GLU A 316 -3.94 -19.95 0.72
CA GLU A 316 -5.41 -19.88 0.73
C GLU A 316 -6.02 -20.47 -0.56
N ALA A 317 -5.21 -20.70 -1.61
CA ALA A 317 -5.63 -21.30 -2.87
C ALA A 317 -5.82 -22.83 -2.81
N VAL A 318 -5.48 -23.47 -1.68
CA VAL A 318 -5.57 -24.94 -1.49
C VAL A 318 -6.75 -25.34 -0.59
N THR A 319 -7.48 -24.39 0.00
CA THR A 319 -8.68 -24.71 0.79
C THR A 319 -9.88 -25.02 -0.13
N GLY A 320 -9.89 -26.22 -0.71
CA GLY A 320 -11.04 -27.10 -0.92
C GLY A 320 -12.31 -26.65 -1.67
N TYR A 321 -12.48 -25.40 -2.11
CA TYR A 321 -13.75 -24.94 -2.68
C TYR A 321 -13.77 -25.03 -4.21
N PRO A 322 -14.74 -25.76 -4.82
CA PRO A 322 -14.82 -25.87 -6.27
C PRO A 322 -15.32 -24.54 -6.89
N PRO A 323 -14.62 -24.01 -7.91
CA PRO A 323 -14.98 -22.75 -8.55
C PRO A 323 -16.24 -22.86 -9.40
N THR A 324 -17.04 -21.78 -9.46
CA THR A 324 -18.26 -21.71 -10.29
C THR A 324 -17.94 -21.55 -11.79
N SER A 325 -18.86 -21.95 -12.67
CA SER A 325 -18.63 -21.94 -14.13
C SER A 325 -18.59 -20.54 -14.76
N LEU A 326 -19.23 -19.54 -14.14
CA LEU A 326 -19.28 -18.15 -14.62
C LEU A 326 -18.03 -17.36 -14.23
N GLY A 327 -17.60 -17.46 -12.96
CA GLY A 327 -16.36 -16.86 -12.47
C GLY A 327 -15.15 -17.32 -13.29
N ASN A 328 -15.10 -18.61 -13.64
CA ASN A 328 -14.04 -19.18 -14.50
C ASN A 328 -13.94 -18.53 -15.90
N ARG A 329 -15.04 -18.01 -16.48
CA ARG A 329 -15.02 -17.37 -17.81
C ARG A 329 -14.57 -15.93 -17.74
N MET A 330 -15.12 -15.15 -16.79
CA MET A 330 -14.72 -13.76 -16.55
C MET A 330 -13.25 -13.68 -16.15
N PHE A 331 -12.82 -14.61 -15.31
CA PHE A 331 -11.43 -14.86 -14.96
C PHE A 331 -10.53 -15.06 -16.19
N ALA A 332 -10.87 -16.00 -17.07
CA ALA A 332 -10.04 -16.33 -18.23
C ALA A 332 -9.89 -15.12 -19.16
N VAL A 333 -10.96 -14.35 -19.34
CA VAL A 333 -10.92 -13.09 -20.09
C VAL A 333 -10.03 -12.06 -19.40
N HIS A 334 -10.18 -11.87 -18.09
CA HIS A 334 -9.38 -10.91 -17.33
C HIS A 334 -7.88 -11.25 -17.36
N ALA A 335 -7.53 -12.51 -17.09
CA ALA A 335 -6.16 -13.00 -17.15
C ALA A 335 -5.57 -12.90 -18.57
N ALA A 336 -6.37 -13.17 -19.61
CA ALA A 336 -5.94 -13.00 -21.00
C ALA A 336 -5.66 -11.54 -21.33
N VAL A 337 -6.54 -10.61 -20.94
CA VAL A 337 -6.36 -9.17 -21.17
C VAL A 337 -5.11 -8.65 -20.46
N VAL A 338 -4.95 -8.98 -19.17
CA VAL A 338 -3.76 -8.62 -18.39
C VAL A 338 -2.50 -9.22 -18.99
N GLY A 339 -2.54 -10.49 -19.40
CA GLY A 339 -1.43 -11.20 -20.02
C GLY A 339 -1.02 -10.59 -21.36
N VAL A 340 -1.98 -10.24 -22.23
CA VAL A 340 -1.72 -9.57 -23.50
C VAL A 340 -1.14 -8.18 -23.27
N PHE A 341 -1.66 -7.42 -22.30
CA PHE A 341 -1.14 -6.10 -21.99
C PHE A 341 0.29 -6.19 -21.43
N ALA A 342 0.56 -7.11 -20.50
CA ALA A 342 1.90 -7.39 -19.99
C ALA A 342 2.87 -7.80 -21.12
N LEU A 343 2.43 -8.66 -22.04
CA LEU A 343 3.20 -9.06 -23.20
C LEU A 343 3.52 -7.86 -24.10
N ALA A 344 2.56 -6.95 -24.33
CA ALA A 344 2.78 -5.73 -25.09
C ALA A 344 3.82 -4.84 -24.41
N LEU A 345 3.75 -4.66 -23.08
CA LEU A 345 4.74 -3.89 -22.31
C LEU A 345 6.13 -4.51 -22.38
N LEU A 346 6.26 -5.82 -22.18
CA LEU A 346 7.54 -6.53 -22.23
C LEU A 346 8.12 -6.58 -23.65
N SER A 347 7.27 -6.77 -24.66
CA SER A 347 7.69 -6.74 -26.07
C SER A 347 8.16 -5.35 -26.46
N GLN A 348 7.47 -4.30 -26.03
CA GLN A 348 7.90 -2.92 -26.21
C GLN A 348 9.23 -2.66 -25.51
N ALA A 349 9.39 -3.11 -24.26
CA ALA A 349 10.64 -2.98 -23.51
C ALA A 349 11.81 -3.70 -24.19
N LEU A 350 11.58 -4.91 -24.71
CA LEU A 350 12.59 -5.70 -25.42
C LEU A 350 12.95 -5.10 -26.78
N LEU A 351 11.97 -4.71 -27.59
CA LEU A 351 12.21 -4.10 -28.90
C LEU A 351 12.99 -2.79 -28.77
N ARG A 352 12.73 -2.02 -27.71
CA ARG A 352 13.45 -0.76 -27.46
C ARG A 352 14.79 -0.96 -26.77
N GLY A 353 14.86 -1.89 -25.83
CA GLY A 353 16.09 -2.28 -25.16
C GLY A 353 17.09 -2.91 -26.12
N SER A 354 16.62 -3.70 -27.10
CA SER A 354 17.45 -4.34 -28.12
C SER A 354 17.99 -3.35 -29.16
N MET A 355 17.22 -2.31 -29.53
CA MET A 355 17.73 -1.19 -30.36
C MET A 355 18.84 -0.38 -29.66
N ARG A 356 18.95 -0.49 -28.34
CA ARG A 356 20.00 0.14 -27.52
C ARG A 356 20.86 -0.90 -26.79
N ALA A 357 20.93 -2.13 -27.30
CA ALA A 357 21.54 -3.28 -26.63
C ALA A 357 22.98 -2.97 -26.22
N SER A 358 23.12 -2.60 -24.95
CA SER A 358 24.38 -2.34 -24.28
C SER A 358 24.43 -3.32 -23.13
N ASP A 359 25.63 -3.81 -22.81
CA ASP A 359 25.83 -4.55 -21.57
C ASP A 359 25.28 -3.75 -20.39
N PRO A 360 24.69 -4.43 -19.39
CA PRO A 360 24.18 -3.73 -18.23
C PRO A 360 25.34 -3.03 -17.53
N PRO A 361 25.10 -1.83 -17.00
CA PRO A 361 26.15 -1.04 -16.38
C PRO A 361 26.74 -1.78 -15.18
N ARG A 362 27.99 -1.45 -14.85
CA ARG A 362 28.58 -1.90 -13.59
C ARG A 362 27.62 -1.54 -12.45
N TYR A 363 27.34 -2.51 -11.57
CA TYR A 363 26.42 -2.36 -10.43
C TYR A 363 24.91 -2.27 -10.76
N TRP A 364 24.49 -2.74 -11.94
CA TRP A 364 23.06 -2.82 -12.33
C TRP A 364 22.14 -3.53 -11.31
N TYR A 365 22.70 -4.43 -10.49
CA TYR A 365 21.98 -5.26 -9.53
C TYR A 365 21.74 -4.59 -8.16
N LEU A 366 22.40 -3.47 -7.85
CA LEU A 366 22.30 -2.84 -6.53
C LEU A 366 20.90 -2.34 -6.13
N PRO A 367 20.03 -1.83 -7.03
CA PRO A 367 18.64 -1.54 -6.67
C PRO A 367 17.90 -2.80 -6.19
N GLY A 368 18.19 -3.96 -6.79
CA GLY A 368 17.63 -5.25 -6.40
C GLY A 368 18.16 -5.72 -5.05
N LEU A 369 19.43 -5.49 -4.75
CA LEU A 369 19.99 -5.79 -3.41
C LEU A 369 19.39 -4.91 -2.32
N LEU A 370 19.18 -3.61 -2.59
CA LEU A 370 18.48 -2.72 -1.66
C LEU A 370 17.07 -3.24 -1.37
N ALA A 371 16.35 -3.63 -2.42
CA ALA A 371 15.00 -4.16 -2.32
C ALA A 371 14.97 -5.49 -1.55
N LEU A 372 15.89 -6.41 -1.84
CA LEU A 372 16.02 -7.67 -1.11
C LEU A 372 16.32 -7.45 0.37
N GLY A 373 17.23 -6.51 0.68
CA GLY A 373 17.53 -6.14 2.06
C GLY A 373 16.31 -5.59 2.80
N ALA A 374 15.54 -4.71 2.17
CA ALA A 374 14.31 -4.17 2.75
C ALA A 374 13.26 -5.26 3.00
N TRP A 375 13.12 -6.19 2.05
CA TRP A 375 12.23 -7.33 2.15
C TRP A 375 12.64 -8.27 3.30
N LEU A 376 13.93 -8.60 3.42
CA LEU A 376 14.46 -9.41 4.52
C LEU A 376 14.29 -8.73 5.89
N VAL A 377 14.59 -7.43 5.97
CA VAL A 377 14.44 -6.66 7.22
C VAL A 377 12.98 -6.66 7.65
N GLY A 378 12.04 -6.32 6.77
CA GLY A 378 10.64 -6.28 7.17
C GLY A 378 10.06 -7.68 7.44
N ALA A 379 10.53 -8.73 6.76
CA ALA A 379 10.21 -10.12 7.12
C ALA A 379 10.74 -10.48 8.51
N SER A 380 11.94 -10.02 8.87
CA SER A 380 12.55 -10.23 10.19
C SER A 380 11.78 -9.48 11.28
N LEU A 381 11.41 -8.22 11.04
CA LEU A 381 10.58 -7.45 11.97
C LEU A 381 9.21 -8.12 12.20
N GLY A 382 8.58 -8.63 11.13
CA GLY A 382 7.31 -9.35 11.23
C GLY A 382 7.44 -10.72 11.90
N ALA A 383 8.61 -11.37 11.85
CA ALA A 383 8.86 -12.65 12.50
C ALA A 383 9.09 -12.55 14.01
N LEU A 384 9.37 -11.34 14.51
CA LEU A 384 9.61 -11.07 15.93
C LEU A 384 8.31 -10.78 16.72
N SER A 385 7.17 -10.61 16.05
CA SER A 385 5.88 -10.31 16.70
C SER A 385 5.29 -11.56 17.38
N GLU A 386 5.08 -11.49 18.69
CA GLU A 386 4.41 -12.51 19.50
C GLU A 386 2.92 -12.62 19.13
N GLY A 387 2.28 -13.78 19.25
CA GLY A 387 0.83 -13.93 19.03
C GLY A 387 0.34 -14.09 17.58
N LEU A 388 1.24 -14.32 16.62
CA LEU A 388 0.87 -14.83 15.30
C LEU A 388 0.97 -16.36 15.32
N GLU A 389 -0.19 -17.04 15.20
CA GLU A 389 -0.28 -18.50 15.29
C GLU A 389 0.77 -19.20 14.41
N PRO A 390 1.59 -20.12 14.97
CA PRO A 390 2.49 -20.98 14.19
C PRO A 390 1.71 -21.73 13.10
N GLY A 391 2.26 -21.80 11.89
CA GLY A 391 1.65 -22.57 10.79
C GLY A 391 0.53 -21.88 10.00
N ARG A 392 0.01 -20.71 10.41
CA ARG A 392 -0.84 -19.90 9.52
C ARG A 392 0.02 -19.11 8.54
N THR A 393 0.04 -19.57 7.30
CA THR A 393 0.66 -18.91 6.14
C THR A 393 -0.06 -17.63 5.70
N THR A 394 -1.08 -17.17 6.45
CA THR A 394 -1.74 -15.91 6.18
C THR A 394 -0.71 -14.80 6.29
N ALA A 395 -0.42 -14.17 5.15
CA ALA A 395 0.44 -13.02 5.07
C ALA A 395 -0.24 -11.91 5.88
N TRP A 396 0.19 -11.77 7.14
CA TRP A 396 -0.19 -10.66 7.96
C TRP A 396 0.29 -9.38 7.25
N ARG A 397 -0.47 -8.30 7.42
CA ARG A 397 -0.37 -7.02 6.68
C ARG A 397 1.07 -6.48 6.59
N ASP A 398 1.90 -6.89 7.53
CA ASP A 398 3.26 -6.42 7.78
C ASP A 398 4.30 -6.91 6.75
N THR A 399 4.12 -8.08 6.14
CA THR A 399 4.99 -8.53 5.03
C THR A 399 4.36 -8.37 3.67
N ALA A 400 3.02 -8.42 3.61
CA ALA A 400 2.28 -8.15 2.41
C ALA A 400 2.58 -6.76 1.83
N ILE A 401 2.98 -5.78 2.65
CA ILE A 401 3.37 -4.43 2.21
C ILE A 401 4.70 -4.38 1.44
N LEU A 402 5.61 -5.35 1.63
CA LEU A 402 6.96 -5.36 1.04
C LEU A 402 7.00 -5.98 -0.36
N TRP A 403 5.82 -6.30 -0.90
CA TRP A 403 5.64 -6.80 -2.25
C TRP A 403 6.33 -5.96 -3.34
N PRO A 404 6.45 -4.61 -3.27
CA PRO A 404 7.19 -3.86 -4.29
C PRO A 404 8.70 -4.14 -4.22
N ALA A 405 9.22 -4.44 -3.02
CA ALA A 405 10.62 -4.80 -2.83
C ALA A 405 10.92 -6.20 -3.39
N ALA A 406 10.04 -7.17 -3.15
CA ALA A 406 10.11 -8.48 -3.79
C ALA A 406 10.01 -8.36 -5.32
N ALA A 407 9.06 -7.56 -5.83
CA ALA A 407 8.88 -7.31 -7.26
C ALA A 407 10.12 -6.69 -7.91
N LEU A 408 10.75 -5.69 -7.27
CA LEU A 408 11.97 -5.08 -7.79
C LEU A 408 13.16 -6.05 -7.78
N THR A 409 13.28 -6.88 -6.75
CA THR A 409 14.32 -7.93 -6.68
C THR A 409 14.19 -8.90 -7.84
N VAL A 410 12.98 -9.41 -8.07
CA VAL A 410 12.68 -10.32 -9.19
C VAL A 410 12.89 -9.61 -10.54
N ALA A 411 12.48 -8.35 -10.66
CA ALA A 411 12.61 -7.58 -11.89
C ALA A 411 14.07 -7.34 -12.30
N VAL A 412 14.97 -7.16 -11.35
CA VAL A 412 16.42 -7.05 -11.60
C VAL A 412 16.97 -8.33 -12.21
N VAL A 413 16.61 -9.48 -11.65
CA VAL A 413 17.01 -10.81 -12.16
C VAL A 413 16.43 -11.06 -13.55
N LEU A 414 15.11 -10.88 -13.71
CA LEU A 414 14.42 -11.07 -14.99
C LEU A 414 14.93 -10.10 -16.06
N GLY A 415 15.12 -8.83 -15.73
CA GLY A 415 15.66 -7.82 -16.64
C GLY A 415 17.06 -8.20 -17.16
N ARG A 416 17.92 -8.76 -16.31
CA ARG A 416 19.24 -9.27 -16.74
C ARG A 416 19.08 -10.47 -17.67
N VAL A 417 18.24 -11.43 -17.30
CA VAL A 417 17.99 -12.64 -18.10
C VAL A 417 17.46 -12.26 -19.50
N MET A 418 16.53 -11.31 -19.56
CA MET A 418 15.96 -10.77 -20.80
C MET A 418 17.01 -10.12 -21.70
N VAL A 419 17.91 -9.32 -21.13
CA VAL A 419 18.97 -8.64 -21.89
C VAL A 419 20.05 -9.64 -22.37
N VAL A 420 20.47 -10.58 -21.51
CA VAL A 420 21.56 -11.53 -21.82
C VAL A 420 21.12 -12.61 -22.79
N ARG A 421 20.03 -13.31 -22.48
CA ARG A 421 19.62 -14.48 -23.24
C ARG A 421 18.75 -14.14 -24.45
N ARG A 422 18.43 -12.85 -24.63
CA ARG A 422 17.44 -12.37 -25.62
C ARG A 422 16.15 -13.20 -25.59
N LEU A 423 15.78 -13.70 -24.39
CA LEU A 423 14.60 -14.53 -24.24
C LEU A 423 13.40 -13.72 -24.71
N SER A 424 12.59 -14.35 -25.56
CA SER A 424 11.40 -13.70 -26.08
C SER A 424 10.50 -13.32 -24.89
N GLY A 425 10.03 -12.08 -24.88
CA GLY A 425 9.09 -11.60 -23.87
C GLY A 425 7.84 -12.50 -23.78
N LEU A 426 7.57 -13.26 -24.84
CA LEU A 426 6.56 -14.29 -24.94
C LEU A 426 6.77 -15.45 -23.95
N LEU A 427 7.99 -15.98 -23.78
CA LEU A 427 8.23 -17.06 -22.81
C LEU A 427 8.04 -16.58 -21.37
N ILE A 428 8.51 -15.38 -21.04
CA ILE A 428 8.34 -14.79 -19.71
C ILE A 428 6.88 -14.46 -19.46
N SER A 429 6.17 -13.93 -20.45
CA SER A 429 4.73 -13.68 -20.35
C SER A 429 3.93 -14.97 -20.18
N LEU A 430 4.34 -16.06 -20.84
CA LEU A 430 3.73 -17.37 -20.68
C LEU A 430 3.97 -17.93 -19.27
N ILE A 431 5.20 -17.85 -18.77
CA ILE A 431 5.53 -18.26 -17.38
C ILE A 431 4.74 -17.43 -16.38
N ILE A 432 4.66 -16.11 -16.58
CA ILE A 432 3.86 -15.21 -15.74
C ILE A 432 2.38 -15.59 -15.81
N ALA A 433 1.81 -15.81 -17.00
CA ALA A 433 0.41 -16.20 -17.16
C ALA A 433 0.10 -17.54 -16.47
N VAL A 434 1.01 -18.51 -16.56
CA VAL A 434 0.88 -19.81 -15.87
C VAL A 434 0.95 -19.63 -14.35
N ILE A 435 1.93 -18.89 -13.84
CA ILE A 435 2.08 -18.60 -12.39
C ILE A 435 0.87 -17.85 -11.85
N LEU A 436 0.33 -16.91 -12.63
CA LEU A 436 -0.83 -16.09 -12.26
C LEU A 436 -2.14 -16.89 -12.25
N SER A 437 -2.28 -17.93 -13.09
CA SER A 437 -3.56 -18.60 -13.30
C SER A 437 -4.20 -19.20 -12.05
N SER A 438 -3.40 -19.63 -11.06
CA SER A 438 -3.93 -20.22 -9.81
C SER A 438 -4.25 -19.17 -8.74
N PRO A 439 -3.34 -18.24 -8.37
CA PRO A 439 -3.61 -17.23 -7.35
C PRO A 439 -4.67 -16.21 -7.76
N VAL A 440 -4.68 -15.76 -9.02
CA VAL A 440 -5.72 -14.86 -9.53
C VAL A 440 -7.10 -15.53 -9.36
N ARG A 441 -7.21 -16.84 -9.64
CA ARG A 441 -8.49 -17.57 -9.57
C ARG A 441 -8.99 -17.71 -8.14
N SER A 442 -8.08 -18.01 -7.22
CA SER A 442 -8.39 -18.10 -5.79
C SER A 442 -8.82 -16.74 -5.23
N ASN A 443 -8.14 -15.66 -5.64
CA ASN A 443 -8.45 -14.31 -5.20
C ASN A 443 -9.75 -13.78 -5.77
N ASP A 444 -10.05 -14.05 -7.04
CA ASP A 444 -11.32 -13.72 -7.66
C ASP A 444 -12.47 -14.46 -6.97
N HIS A 445 -12.33 -15.75 -6.69
CA HIS A 445 -13.34 -16.51 -5.96
C HIS A 445 -13.52 -16.03 -4.51
N ARG A 446 -12.41 -15.72 -3.80
CA ARG A 446 -12.49 -15.15 -2.45
C ARG A 446 -13.17 -13.79 -2.46
N LEU A 447 -12.90 -12.97 -3.47
CA LEU A 447 -13.61 -11.72 -3.71
C LEU A 447 -15.09 -11.97 -3.96
N GLU A 448 -15.47 -12.88 -4.86
CA GLU A 448 -16.87 -13.26 -5.12
C GLU A 448 -17.57 -13.65 -3.81
N MET A 449 -17.01 -14.61 -3.06
CA MET A 449 -17.58 -15.01 -1.78
C MET A 449 -17.74 -13.85 -0.81
N THR A 450 -16.75 -12.96 -0.74
CA THR A 450 -16.83 -11.81 0.17
C THR A 450 -17.79 -10.74 -0.35
N ASN A 451 -17.93 -10.57 -1.66
CA ASN A 451 -18.90 -9.68 -2.28
C ASN A 451 -20.33 -10.20 -2.09
N GLU A 452 -20.50 -11.52 -2.02
CA GLU A 452 -21.76 -12.21 -1.80
C GLU A 452 -22.13 -12.33 -0.31
N GLU A 453 -21.18 -12.12 0.62
CA GLU A 453 -21.47 -12.09 2.05
C GLU A 453 -22.56 -11.04 2.35
N PRO A 454 -23.72 -11.45 2.90
CA PRO A 454 -24.84 -10.55 3.13
C PRO A 454 -24.49 -9.31 3.95
N VAL A 455 -23.59 -9.45 4.94
CA VAL A 455 -23.10 -8.34 5.76
C VAL A 455 -22.37 -7.27 4.92
N ASN A 456 -21.58 -7.66 3.93
CA ASN A 456 -20.86 -6.72 3.06
C ASN A 456 -21.82 -6.00 2.11
N ILE A 457 -22.82 -6.72 1.60
CA ILE A 457 -23.88 -6.15 0.78
C ILE A 457 -24.68 -5.11 1.58
N ALA A 458 -25.04 -5.43 2.83
CA ALA A 458 -25.74 -4.52 3.72
C ALA A 458 -24.94 -3.23 3.96
N HIS A 459 -23.64 -3.34 4.28
CA HIS A 459 -22.78 -2.15 4.43
C HIS A 459 -22.67 -1.31 3.16
N MET A 460 -22.51 -1.93 1.97
CA MET A 460 -22.47 -1.20 0.70
C MET A 460 -23.79 -0.47 0.39
N ARG A 461 -24.93 -1.08 0.73
CA ARG A 461 -26.25 -0.46 0.56
C ARG A 461 -26.41 0.72 1.50
N ILE A 462 -25.98 0.60 2.76
CA ILE A 462 -25.98 1.71 3.72
C ILE A 462 -25.09 2.85 3.23
N ASP A 463 -23.86 2.57 2.78
CA ASP A 463 -22.96 3.58 2.18
C ASP A 463 -23.61 4.28 0.98
N THR A 464 -24.19 3.52 0.07
CA THR A 464 -24.87 4.08 -1.12
C THR A 464 -26.08 4.93 -0.75
N ALA A 465 -26.89 4.48 0.22
CA ALA A 465 -28.04 5.22 0.72
C ALA A 465 -27.62 6.48 1.48
N MET A 466 -26.49 6.45 2.19
CA MET A 466 -25.92 7.61 2.86
C MET A 466 -25.40 8.66 1.86
N ALA A 467 -24.78 8.21 0.77
CA ALA A 467 -24.25 9.09 -0.27
C ALA A 467 -25.35 9.82 -1.05
N ARG A 468 -26.44 9.11 -1.38
CA ARG A 468 -27.56 9.67 -2.17
C ARG A 468 -28.65 10.33 -1.34
N PHE A 469 -28.77 9.91 -0.08
CA PHE A 469 -29.68 10.40 0.95
C PHE A 469 -31.05 10.92 0.45
N ASP A 470 -31.95 10.00 0.09
CA ASP A 470 -33.31 10.35 -0.33
C ASP A 470 -34.18 10.74 0.88
N GLU A 471 -34.39 12.04 1.10
CA GLU A 471 -35.18 12.57 2.22
C GLU A 471 -36.69 12.23 2.16
N SER A 472 -37.18 11.65 1.07
CA SER A 472 -38.59 11.27 0.95
C SER A 472 -39.02 10.22 1.99
N PRO A 473 -40.33 10.09 2.28
CA PRO A 473 -40.84 9.04 3.16
C PRO A 473 -40.43 7.62 2.72
N SER A 474 -40.40 7.36 1.40
CA SER A 474 -39.92 6.09 0.85
C SER A 474 -38.42 5.89 1.08
N GLY A 475 -37.62 6.93 0.91
CA GLY A 475 -36.18 6.89 1.19
C GLY A 475 -35.89 6.63 2.67
N ARG A 476 -36.67 7.23 3.58
CA ARG A 476 -36.59 6.95 5.02
C ARG A 476 -36.93 5.50 5.35
N GLN A 477 -38.03 4.98 4.82
CA GLN A 477 -38.42 3.58 5.01
C GLN A 477 -37.31 2.63 4.52
N TYR A 478 -36.72 2.92 3.36
CA TYR A 478 -35.61 2.16 2.82
C TYR A 478 -34.36 2.22 3.71
N ARG A 479 -33.95 3.40 4.20
CA ARG A 479 -32.81 3.51 5.12
C ARG A 479 -33.03 2.74 6.41
N CYS A 480 -34.24 2.78 6.96
CA CYS A 480 -34.59 2.00 8.15
C CYS A 480 -34.51 0.49 7.89
N SER A 481 -35.05 0.00 6.77
CA SER A 481 -34.97 -1.43 6.44
C SER A 481 -33.52 -1.90 6.25
N LEU A 482 -32.61 -1.03 5.78
CA LEU A 482 -31.19 -1.38 5.65
C LEU A 482 -30.49 -1.61 7.00
N LEU A 483 -30.89 -0.88 8.06
CA LEU A 483 -30.35 -1.12 9.40
C LEU A 483 -30.87 -2.44 9.98
N GLU A 484 -32.17 -2.73 9.78
CA GLU A 484 -32.77 -4.01 10.15
C GLU A 484 -32.12 -5.18 9.40
N ASP A 485 -31.91 -5.04 8.10
CA ASP A 485 -31.20 -6.01 7.26
C ASP A 485 -29.79 -6.28 7.79
N LEU A 486 -29.06 -5.23 8.21
CA LEU A 486 -27.72 -5.36 8.78
C LEU A 486 -27.75 -6.06 10.13
N GLU A 487 -28.66 -5.69 11.04
CA GLU A 487 -28.82 -6.33 12.34
C GLU A 487 -29.14 -7.82 12.20
N ALA A 488 -29.99 -8.18 11.23
CA ALA A 488 -30.33 -9.57 10.94
C ALA A 488 -29.14 -10.43 10.49
N GLN A 489 -28.02 -9.83 10.06
CA GLN A 489 -26.80 -10.57 9.69
C GLN A 489 -25.94 -10.97 10.91
N TYR A 490 -26.29 -10.54 12.12
CA TYR A 490 -25.54 -10.81 13.33
C TYR A 490 -26.38 -11.61 14.32
N ASP A 491 -25.96 -12.84 14.61
CA ASP A 491 -26.61 -13.70 15.62
C ASP A 491 -26.58 -13.10 17.04
N LYS A 492 -25.59 -12.24 17.32
CA LYS A 492 -25.41 -11.53 18.58
C LYS A 492 -24.92 -10.10 18.33
N PRO A 493 -25.32 -9.13 19.17
CA PRO A 493 -24.76 -7.78 19.11
C PRO A 493 -23.23 -7.84 19.19
N THR A 494 -22.58 -7.35 18.14
CA THR A 494 -21.12 -7.18 18.12
C THR A 494 -20.79 -5.70 18.28
N ARG A 495 -19.62 -5.41 18.85
CA ARG A 495 -19.11 -4.04 18.91
C ARG A 495 -19.09 -3.37 17.53
N GLN A 496 -18.76 -4.11 16.47
CA GLN A 496 -18.74 -3.58 15.10
C GLN A 496 -20.13 -3.19 14.60
N LEU A 497 -21.15 -4.00 14.88
CA LEU A 497 -22.54 -3.69 14.56
C LEU A 497 -22.98 -2.42 15.30
N ASP A 498 -22.82 -2.37 16.62
CA ASP A 498 -23.23 -1.22 17.43
C ASP A 498 -22.53 0.08 16.99
N VAL A 499 -21.23 -0.01 16.70
CA VAL A 499 -20.42 1.11 16.21
C VAL A 499 -20.90 1.60 14.85
N THR A 500 -21.22 0.69 13.93
CA THR A 500 -21.74 1.05 12.60
C THR A 500 -23.08 1.76 12.74
N LEU A 501 -24.00 1.16 13.50
CA LEU A 501 -25.36 1.67 13.65
C LEU A 501 -25.35 3.07 14.29
N VAL A 502 -24.60 3.26 15.38
CA VAL A 502 -24.51 4.56 16.06
C VAL A 502 -23.87 5.60 15.17
N TYR A 503 -22.72 5.31 14.55
CA TYR A 503 -22.03 6.31 13.74
C TYR A 503 -22.73 6.61 12.43
N ALA A 504 -23.46 5.67 11.83
CA ALA A 504 -24.29 5.97 10.66
C ALA A 504 -25.38 6.99 11.01
N GLN A 505 -26.02 6.88 12.18
CA GLN A 505 -27.02 7.85 12.63
C GLN A 505 -26.43 9.25 12.80
N ILE A 506 -25.31 9.36 13.52
CA ILE A 506 -24.64 10.65 13.78
C ILE A 506 -24.08 11.25 12.48
N ALA A 507 -23.51 10.43 11.60
CA ALA A 507 -22.97 10.87 10.32
C ALA A 507 -24.09 11.41 9.40
N ALA A 508 -25.25 10.73 9.36
CA ALA A 508 -26.41 11.21 8.61
C ALA A 508 -26.93 12.54 9.13
N ASP A 509 -27.11 12.67 10.44
CA ASP A 509 -27.58 13.91 11.07
C ASP A 509 -26.65 15.09 10.77
N ARG A 510 -25.33 14.88 10.83
CA ARG A 510 -24.35 15.92 10.51
C ARG A 510 -24.25 16.26 9.03
N ALA A 511 -24.42 15.27 8.15
CA ALA A 511 -24.30 15.46 6.71
C ALA A 511 -25.58 16.06 6.11
N HIS A 512 -26.74 15.64 6.60
CA HIS A 512 -28.03 15.84 5.96
C HIS A 512 -29.10 16.45 6.88
N GLY A 513 -28.79 16.67 8.17
CA GLY A 513 -29.75 17.23 9.14
C GLY A 513 -30.87 16.27 9.56
N GLU A 514 -30.78 15.00 9.18
CA GLU A 514 -31.72 13.94 9.57
C GLU A 514 -30.95 12.67 9.96
N TYR A 515 -31.40 12.00 11.01
CA TYR A 515 -30.94 10.65 11.35
C TYR A 515 -31.14 9.68 10.18
N PHE A 516 -30.21 8.74 10.02
CA PHE A 516 -30.27 7.72 8.97
C PHE A 516 -31.60 6.93 9.02
N CYS A 517 -32.02 6.55 10.24
CA CYS A 517 -33.36 6.01 10.49
C CYS A 517 -33.96 6.70 11.73
N PRO A 518 -34.82 7.72 11.53
CA PRO A 518 -35.49 8.43 12.62
C PRO A 518 -36.37 7.48 13.43
N GLY A 519 -36.32 7.58 14.76
CA GLY A 519 -37.12 6.76 15.67
C GLY A 519 -36.54 5.38 16.00
N SER A 520 -35.38 5.02 15.45
CA SER A 520 -34.70 3.77 15.79
C SER A 520 -34.12 3.80 17.22
N PRO A 521 -34.10 2.69 17.98
CA PRO A 521 -33.47 2.60 19.31
C PRO A 521 -31.99 3.04 19.32
N GLN A 522 -31.33 2.97 18.18
CA GLN A 522 -29.96 3.38 17.91
C GLN A 522 -29.81 4.90 18.00
N VAL A 523 -30.86 5.69 17.72
CA VAL A 523 -30.86 7.15 17.88
C VAL A 523 -30.69 7.53 19.36
N ALA A 524 -31.38 6.85 20.28
CA ALA A 524 -31.20 7.07 21.72
C ALA A 524 -29.78 6.70 22.19
N ARG A 525 -29.20 5.62 21.63
CA ARG A 525 -27.81 5.23 21.88
C ARG A 525 -26.81 6.22 21.27
N ALA A 526 -27.09 6.76 20.09
CA ALA A 526 -26.30 7.80 19.45
C ALA A 526 -26.33 9.11 20.27
N TRP A 527 -27.51 9.53 20.72
CA TRP A 527 -27.67 10.63 21.66
C TRP A 527 -26.86 10.42 22.95
N LYS A 528 -26.94 9.23 23.55
CA LYS A 528 -26.14 8.91 24.74
C LYS A 528 -24.63 8.89 24.45
N ALA A 529 -24.21 8.44 23.28
CA ALA A 529 -22.80 8.46 22.88
C ALA A 529 -22.28 9.88 22.62
N GLU A 530 -23.13 10.78 22.10
CA GLU A 530 -22.76 12.16 21.75
C GLU A 530 -22.88 13.13 22.93
N PHE A 531 -23.86 12.93 23.82
CA PHE A 531 -24.20 13.86 24.91
C PHE A 531 -24.14 13.24 26.32
N GLY A 532 -24.01 11.91 26.43
CA GLY A 532 -24.10 11.16 27.70
C GLY A 532 -22.76 10.86 28.37
N GLY A 533 -21.71 11.64 28.07
CA GLY A 533 -20.49 11.64 28.88
C GLY A 533 -20.74 12.29 30.24
N GLY A 534 -21.16 11.46 31.20
CA GLY A 534 -21.09 11.75 32.64
C GLY A 534 -19.85 11.12 33.24
#